data_AF-A0A6B3HPH0-F1
#
_entry.id   AF-A0A6B3HPH0-F1
#
_cell.length_a   1.000
_cell.length_b   1.000
_cell.length_c   1.000
_cell.angle_alpha   90.00
_cell.angle_beta   90.00
_cell.angle_gamma   90.00
#
_symmetry.space_group_name_H-M   'P 1'
#
loop_
_entity.id
_entity.type
_entity.pdbx_description
1 polymer ?
#
loop_
_entity_poly.entity_id
_entity_poly.type
_entity_poly.pdbx_seq_one_letter_code
_entity_poly.pdbx_strand_id
1 'polypeptide(L)'
;ERLMIGGTSNLTRFGHDFPVMIRPVLEALEEQVVLLKLLGEATDSAMTVRIGHENAHEGLTSTSVVAVGYGSGDEAVAKLGVV
;
A
#
# COMPACT_ATOMS: atom_id res chain seq x y z
N GLU A 1 0.14 -12.74 11.75
CA GLU A 1 0.00 -11.27 11.66
C GLU A 1 -1.45 -10.93 11.35
N ARG A 2 -1.96 -9.78 11.79
CA ARG A 2 -3.33 -9.33 11.48
C ARG A 2 -3.25 -8.14 10.56
N LEU A 3 -3.95 -8.19 9.43
CA LEU A 3 -4.03 -7.12 8.44
C LEU A 3 -5.50 -6.67 8.32
N MET A 4 -5.71 -5.36 8.31
CA MET A 4 -7.00 -4.75 8.02
C MET A 4 -6.85 -3.89 6.77
N ILE A 5 -7.76 -4.08 5.81
CA ILE A 5 -7.82 -3.31 4.57
C ILE A 5 -9.20 -2.67 4.50
N GLY A 6 -9.25 -1.37 4.19
CA GLY A 6 -10.48 -0.62 3.99
C GLY A 6 -10.37 0.29 2.77
N GLY A 7 -11.50 0.81 2.29
CA GLY A 7 -11.50 1.79 1.21
C GLY A 7 -11.37 1.23 -0.21
N THR A 8 -11.52 -0.08 -0.42
CA THR A 8 -11.52 -0.70 -1.77
C THR A 8 -12.56 -0.08 -2.71
N SER A 9 -13.68 0.43 -2.17
CA SER A 9 -14.70 1.18 -2.92
C SER A 9 -14.19 2.52 -3.48
N ASN A 10 -13.15 3.12 -2.89
CA ASN A 10 -12.53 4.34 -3.43
C ASN A 10 -11.77 4.04 -4.72
N LEU A 11 -11.21 2.82 -4.83
CA LEU A 11 -10.50 2.36 -6.01
C LEU A 11 -11.48 2.11 -7.17
N THR A 12 -12.70 1.63 -6.91
CA THR A 12 -13.70 1.35 -7.96
C THR A 12 -14.43 2.58 -8.51
N ARG A 13 -14.24 3.75 -7.89
CA ARG A 13 -14.92 4.98 -8.29
C ARG A 13 -14.34 5.63 -9.55
N PHE A 14 -13.11 5.29 -9.92
CA PHE A 14 -12.45 5.77 -11.14
C PHE A 14 -12.82 4.89 -12.35
N GLY A 15 -14.10 4.99 -12.76
CA GLY A 15 -14.74 4.04 -13.68
C GLY A 15 -14.30 4.04 -15.14
N HIS A 16 -13.47 4.99 -15.61
CA HIS A 16 -13.04 5.04 -17.02
C HIS A 16 -11.77 4.21 -17.29
N ASP A 17 -10.86 4.11 -16.30
CA ASP A 17 -9.57 3.40 -16.42
C ASP A 17 -9.52 2.08 -15.62
N PHE A 18 -10.68 1.64 -15.11
CA PHE A 18 -10.82 0.55 -14.14
C PHE A 18 -10.17 -0.79 -14.56
N PRO A 19 -10.35 -1.30 -15.80
CA PRO A 19 -9.78 -2.60 -16.17
C PRO A 19 -8.25 -2.59 -16.30
N VAL A 20 -7.68 -1.44 -16.68
CA VAL A 20 -6.26 -1.32 -17.06
C VAL A 20 -5.40 -0.94 -15.87
N MET A 21 -5.87 0.00 -15.05
CA MET A 21 -5.05 0.58 -13.98
C MET A 21 -5.32 -0.05 -12.61
N ILE A 22 -6.55 -0.51 -12.35
CA ILE A 22 -7.00 -0.88 -10.99
C ILE A 22 -7.02 -2.38 -10.75
N ARG A 23 -7.35 -3.18 -11.77
CA ARG A 23 -7.32 -4.64 -11.64
C ARG A 23 -5.96 -5.19 -11.18
N PRO A 24 -4.81 -4.74 -11.74
CA PRO A 24 -3.50 -5.20 -11.26
C PRO A 24 -3.20 -4.79 -9.81
N VAL A 25 -3.72 -3.64 -9.36
CA VAL A 25 -3.60 -3.17 -7.98
C VAL A 25 -4.37 -4.10 -7.03
N LEU A 26 -5.61 -4.45 -7.39
CA LEU A 26 -6.44 -5.37 -6.57
C LEU A 26 -5.83 -6.77 -6.49
N GLU A 27 -5.34 -7.30 -7.62
CA GLU A 27 -4.66 -8.60 -7.66
C GLU A 27 -3.38 -8.57 -6.79
N ALA A 28 -2.60 -7.48 -6.84
CA ALA A 28 -1.42 -7.29 -5.99
C ALA A 28 -1.76 -7.16 -4.49
N LEU A 29 -2.91 -6.60 -4.14
CA LEU A 29 -3.37 -6.49 -2.74
C LEU A 29 -3.95 -7.81 -2.20
N GLU A 30 -4.49 -8.67 -3.07
CA GLU A 30 -5.02 -9.99 -2.72
C GLU A 30 -3.91 -10.96 -2.32
N GLU A 31 -2.72 -10.83 -2.94
CA GLU A 31 -1.50 -11.48 -2.48
C GLU A 31 -0.96 -10.78 -1.23
N GLN A 32 -1.48 -11.16 -0.05
CA GLN A 32 -1.13 -10.60 1.27
C GLN A 32 0.39 -10.43 1.55
N VAL A 33 1.27 -11.09 0.79
CA VAL A 33 2.73 -10.99 0.86
C VAL A 33 3.28 -9.67 0.31
N VAL A 34 2.60 -9.03 -0.66
CA VAL A 34 3.06 -7.78 -1.29
C VAL A 34 2.91 -6.61 -0.32
N LEU A 35 1.78 -6.54 0.38
CA LEU A 35 1.52 -5.51 1.40
C LEU A 35 2.52 -5.56 2.55
N LEU A 36 2.87 -6.76 3.02
CA LEU A 36 3.87 -6.94 4.08
C LEU A 36 5.26 -6.46 3.66
N LYS A 37 5.64 -6.64 2.39
CA LYS A 37 6.91 -6.13 1.86
C LYS A 37 6.93 -4.60 1.80
N LEU A 38 5.84 -3.99 1.33
CA LEU A 38 5.71 -2.53 1.27
C LEU A 38 5.72 -1.88 2.66
N LEU A 39 5.02 -2.49 3.62
CA LEU A 39 5.03 -2.05 5.02
C LEU A 39 6.39 -2.35 5.68
N GLY A 40 7.05 -3.45 5.29
CA GLY A 40 8.37 -3.85 5.79
C GLY A 40 9.46 -2.79 5.61
N GLU A 41 9.36 -1.99 4.56
CA GLU A 41 10.34 -0.93 4.22
C GLU A 41 10.11 0.38 4.98
N ALA A 42 8.91 0.60 5.54
CA ALA A 42 8.68 1.72 6.43
C ALA A 42 9.44 1.48 7.75
N THR A 43 10.36 2.38 8.07
CA THR A 43 11.08 2.41 9.35
C THR A 43 10.18 2.93 10.46
N ASP A 44 10.46 2.51 11.71
CA ASP A 44 9.55 2.62 12.85
C ASP A 44 9.07 4.05 13.17
N SER A 45 9.77 5.09 12.72
CA SER A 45 9.42 6.48 13.03
C SER A 45 9.32 7.41 11.81
N ALA A 46 9.65 6.94 10.60
CA ALA A 46 9.76 7.79 9.41
C ALA A 46 8.71 7.45 8.33
N MET A 47 8.03 8.48 7.84
CA MET A 47 7.11 8.36 6.70
C MET A 47 7.92 8.03 5.44
N THR A 48 7.49 6.98 4.74
CA THR A 48 8.04 6.55 3.45
C THR A 48 7.00 6.77 2.37
N VAL A 49 7.42 7.32 1.24
CA VAL A 49 6.57 7.54 0.06
C VAL A 49 7.24 6.88 -1.13
N ARG A 50 6.48 6.07 -1.87
CA ARG A 50 6.92 5.45 -3.13
C ARG A 50 5.94 5.80 -4.23
N ILE A 51 6.43 6.27 -5.36
CA ILE A 51 5.59 6.78 -6.45
C ILE A 51 5.77 5.92 -7.69
N GLY A 52 4.71 5.23 -8.08
CA GLY A 52 4.59 4.52 -9.33
C GLY A 52 5.73 3.54 -9.58
N HIS A 53 6.63 3.87 -10.51
CA HIS A 53 7.78 3.05 -10.93
C HIS A 53 8.76 2.72 -9.80
N GLU A 54 8.72 3.46 -8.69
CA GLU A 54 9.47 3.11 -7.50
C GLU A 54 8.93 1.84 -6.84
N ASN A 55 7.68 1.43 -7.06
CA ASN A 55 7.12 0.23 -6.47
C ASN A 55 7.72 -1.04 -7.10
N ALA A 56 8.20 -1.95 -6.25
CA ALA A 56 8.81 -3.20 -6.70
C ALA A 56 7.81 -4.18 -7.36
N HIS A 57 6.51 -3.96 -7.18
CA HIS A 57 5.46 -4.79 -7.74
C HIS A 57 4.88 -4.15 -9.00
N GLU A 58 4.88 -4.87 -10.13
CA GLU A 58 4.41 -4.34 -11.42
C GLU A 58 2.98 -3.79 -11.35
N GLY A 59 2.10 -4.48 -10.61
CA GLY A 59 0.72 -4.06 -10.39
C GLY A 59 0.54 -2.73 -9.63
N LEU A 60 1.59 -2.16 -9.05
CA LEU A 60 1.57 -0.90 -8.29
C LEU A 60 2.33 0.23 -9.00
N THR A 61 2.85 -0.01 -10.22
CA THR A 61 3.65 0.98 -10.97
C THR A 61 2.87 2.24 -11.38
N SER A 62 1.55 2.20 -11.28
CA SER A 62 0.63 3.32 -11.52
C SER A 62 0.09 3.96 -10.24
N THR A 63 0.54 3.53 -9.06
CA THR A 63 0.00 3.93 -7.75
C THR A 63 1.07 4.55 -6.86
N SER A 64 0.67 5.45 -5.97
CA SER A 64 1.58 5.98 -4.94
C SER A 64 1.29 5.30 -3.60
N VAL A 65 2.32 4.77 -2.96
CA VAL A 65 2.21 4.10 -1.65
C VAL A 65 2.82 5.00 -0.60
N VAL A 66 2.04 5.36 0.42
CA VAL A 66 2.50 6.12 1.59
C VAL A 66 2.43 5.21 2.80
N ALA A 67 3.54 4.97 3.48
CA ALA A 67 3.63 4.09 4.63
C ALA A 67 4.33 4.75 5.81
N VAL A 68 3.91 4.43 7.03
CA VAL A 68 4.49 4.97 8.26
C VAL A 68 4.36 3.97 9.42
N GLY A 69 5.33 3.95 10.31
CA GLY A 69 5.21 3.28 11.61
C GLY A 69 4.12 3.93 12.46
N TYR A 70 3.30 3.13 13.12
CA TYR A 70 2.27 3.58 14.06
C TYR A 70 2.65 3.13 15.47
N GLY A 71 2.76 4.09 16.38
CA GLY A 71 3.18 3.83 17.75
C GLY A 71 3.39 5.11 18.54
N SER A 72 3.90 4.98 19.76
CA SER A 72 4.12 6.10 20.66
C SER A 72 5.60 6.26 20.95
N GLY A 73 6.14 7.47 20.73
CA GLY A 73 7.57 7.72 20.88
C GLY A 73 8.40 6.99 19.83
N ASP A 74 9.48 6.33 20.26
CA ASP A 74 10.39 5.59 19.40
C ASP A 74 9.96 4.12 19.16
N GLU A 75 8.80 3.70 19.66
CA GLU A 75 8.32 2.32 19.55
C GLU A 75 7.11 2.22 18.60
N ALA A 76 7.32 1.61 17.43
CA ALA A 76 6.25 1.26 16.51
C ALA A 76 5.56 -0.04 16.94
N VAL A 77 4.24 0.03 17.17
CA VAL A 77 3.40 -1.13 17.55
C VAL A 77 2.62 -1.70 16.35
N ALA A 78 2.53 -0.93 15.26
CA ALA A 78 1.90 -1.34 14.01
C ALA A 78 2.49 -0.54 12.84
N LYS A 79 2.06 -0.86 11.61
CA LYS A 79 2.39 -0.09 10.41
C LYS A 79 1.11 0.30 9.68
N LEU A 80 1.07 1.50 9.14
CA LEU A 80 -0.06 2.03 8.37
C LEU A 80 0.40 2.32 6.93
N GLY A 81 -0.49 2.06 5.97
CA GLY A 81 -0.24 2.29 4.56
C GLY A 81 -1.49 2.82 3.85
N VAL A 82 -1.29 3.74 2.91
CA VAL A 82 -2.33 4.28 2.02
C VAL A 82 -1.85 4.13 0.58
N VAL A 83 -2.76 3.74 -0.31
CA VAL A 83 -2.56 3.54 -1.74
C VAL A 83 -3.59 4.30 -2.57
#